data_AF-A0A442QPN2-F1
#
_entry.id   AF-A0A442QPN2-F1
#
_cell.length_a   1.000
_cell.length_b   1.000
_cell.length_c   1.000
_cell.angle_alpha   90.00
_cell.angle_beta   90.00
_cell.angle_gamma   90.00
#
_symmetry.space_group_name_H-M   'P 1'
#
loop_
_entity.id
_entity.type
_entity.pdbx_description
1 polymer ?
#
loop_
_entity_poly.entity_id
_entity_poly.type
_entity_poly.pdbx_seq_one_letter_code
_entity_poly.pdbx_strand_id
1 'polypeptide(L)'
;MKTDLFEAFRSGPDSGRLRRARLLATCLAMALVVPHIAAAGDYRLGSQDKLTIRVAEWQTVEGTFRDWSAVNGEYTVGPSGTLSVPFAGELPASGKTTSEIAAAIGEALQKKLALSDRPEASVEMAQFRPFYISGEVQNPGQFPYVPDLTVLKAISVAGGIRRNADYGPQLGKDLVTAKGMFDISDDQRIRLIVRRARIDADMAGKASFDVPKEVEGDPRLPAIVADEMTILTADQKALKLKLEALDDLKGVLESEIESLQKKIVNQQQQVDLAQQQLASIGPLAQKGLIANARLLDSRQSVADLQGKILDYETAILTAKQAISKAKQDAIDAQNTLSSSLATDRQQTEADLNEAALKVNMQKGLIAQASDPAMAAAMTNDQQPTLLYSLVRNVDGKTTEIAAKEETPVLPGDVIKIKLAPLASQ
;
A
#
# COMPACT_ATOMS: atom_id res chain seq x y z
N MET A 1 34.49 58.30 -35.65
CA MET A 1 35.35 59.26 -36.38
C MET A 1 35.04 59.11 -37.85
N LYS A 2 34.46 60.15 -38.45
CA LYS A 2 34.12 60.33 -39.87
C LYS A 2 33.02 59.40 -40.44
N THR A 3 31.87 59.88 -40.94
CA THR A 3 31.63 60.61 -42.21
C THR A 3 32.41 60.01 -43.39
N ASP A 4 31.90 59.80 -44.59
CA ASP A 4 30.77 60.35 -45.35
C ASP A 4 30.70 59.50 -46.64
N LEU A 5 29.80 59.92 -47.54
CA LEU A 5 29.90 59.85 -49.00
C LEU A 5 29.12 58.72 -49.69
N PHE A 6 28.23 58.97 -50.66
CA PHE A 6 27.85 60.23 -51.33
C PHE A 6 26.54 60.05 -52.11
N GLU A 7 25.78 61.16 -52.15
CA GLU A 7 25.01 61.75 -53.26
C GLU A 7 24.19 60.86 -54.22
N ALA A 8 22.86 60.97 -54.24
CA ALA A 8 22.01 62.12 -54.61
C ALA A 8 21.85 62.33 -56.13
N PHE A 9 20.65 62.03 -56.63
CA PHE A 9 20.07 62.72 -57.78
C PHE A 9 18.83 63.50 -57.31
N ARG A 10 19.00 64.82 -57.28
CA ARG A 10 18.02 65.93 -57.28
C ARG A 10 16.96 65.72 -58.39
N SER A 11 15.79 66.35 -58.44
CA SER A 11 15.06 67.40 -57.69
C SER A 11 13.74 67.56 -58.48
N GLY A 12 12.54 67.57 -57.86
CA GLY A 12 11.87 68.76 -57.31
C GLY A 12 10.56 69.01 -58.08
N PRO A 13 9.71 70.01 -57.73
CA PRO A 13 9.65 70.76 -56.47
C PRO A 13 8.21 70.97 -55.90
N ASP A 14 8.21 71.28 -54.61
CA ASP A 14 7.45 72.31 -53.89
C ASP A 14 5.92 72.48 -53.90
N SER A 15 5.47 72.61 -52.63
CA SER A 15 4.55 73.61 -52.05
C SER A 15 3.20 73.02 -51.65
N GLY A 16 2.80 73.03 -50.38
CA GLY A 16 2.84 74.12 -49.42
C GLY A 16 1.40 74.26 -48.91
N ARG A 17 1.12 73.81 -47.69
CA ARG A 17 0.89 74.68 -46.52
C ARG A 17 -0.61 74.89 -46.16
N LEU A 18 -0.88 74.65 -44.86
CA LEU A 18 -1.79 75.39 -43.96
C LEU A 18 -3.23 74.88 -43.69
N ARG A 19 -3.39 74.48 -42.41
CA ARG A 19 -4.33 75.03 -41.39
C ARG A 19 -5.74 74.45 -41.19
N ARG A 20 -5.89 73.84 -39.99
CA ARG A 20 -6.79 74.19 -38.86
C ARG A 20 -8.32 74.26 -39.10
N ALA A 21 -9.01 73.32 -38.42
CA ALA A 21 -10.13 73.49 -37.47
C ALA A 21 -11.45 74.21 -37.87
N ARG A 22 -12.58 73.48 -37.70
CA ARG A 22 -13.97 73.88 -37.33
C ARG A 22 -14.80 72.57 -37.25
N LEU A 23 -15.29 72.04 -36.13
CA LEU A 23 -16.32 72.43 -35.14
C LEU A 23 -17.73 72.75 -35.72
N LEU A 24 -18.67 71.86 -35.36
CA LEU A 24 -20.10 72.03 -35.00
C LEU A 24 -21.25 71.98 -36.04
N ALA A 25 -22.34 71.32 -35.57
CA ALA A 25 -23.73 71.22 -36.02
C ALA A 25 -24.01 70.14 -37.10
N THR A 26 -24.91 69.15 -36.95
CA THR A 26 -26.27 69.06 -36.35
C THR A 26 -26.58 67.59 -35.98
N CYS A 27 -26.92 67.24 -34.73
CA CYS A 27 -28.28 67.07 -34.16
C CYS A 27 -29.25 66.10 -34.87
N LEU A 28 -29.74 65.13 -34.07
CA LEU A 28 -31.06 64.48 -34.12
C LEU A 28 -31.19 63.10 -34.81
N ALA A 29 -30.85 62.04 -34.07
CA ALA A 29 -31.57 60.76 -34.12
C ALA A 29 -31.59 60.16 -32.71
N MET A 30 -32.63 60.54 -31.98
CA MET A 30 -32.97 60.09 -30.64
C MET A 30 -33.64 58.71 -30.72
N ALA A 31 -33.20 57.80 -29.84
CA ALA A 31 -33.94 56.70 -29.25
C ALA A 31 -34.70 55.70 -30.15
N LEU A 32 -34.14 54.50 -30.27
CA LEU A 32 -34.88 53.24 -30.11
C LEU A 32 -33.96 52.21 -29.46
N VAL A 33 -33.62 52.45 -28.19
CA VAL A 33 -33.21 51.37 -27.30
C VAL A 33 -34.50 50.61 -27.01
N VAL A 34 -34.72 49.50 -27.72
CA VAL A 34 -35.73 48.53 -27.32
C VAL A 34 -35.21 47.92 -26.01
N PRO A 35 -35.85 48.14 -24.86
CA PRO A 35 -35.53 47.34 -23.70
C PRO A 35 -35.87 45.90 -24.08
N HIS A 36 -34.86 45.04 -24.12
CA HIS A 36 -35.09 43.60 -24.01
C HIS A 36 -35.76 43.43 -22.64
N ILE A 37 -37.08 43.27 -22.65
CA ILE A 37 -37.79 42.68 -21.54
C ILE A 37 -37.15 41.30 -21.41
N ALA A 38 -36.27 41.15 -20.43
CA ALA A 38 -35.90 39.87 -19.90
C ALA A 38 -37.21 39.28 -19.39
N ALA A 39 -37.89 38.54 -20.26
CA ALA A 39 -38.95 37.64 -19.84
C ALA A 39 -38.28 36.73 -18.83
N ALA A 40 -38.66 36.86 -17.56
CA ALA A 40 -38.44 35.81 -16.58
C ALA A 40 -39.08 34.56 -17.19
N GLY A 41 -38.27 33.70 -17.81
CA GLY A 41 -38.77 32.47 -18.40
C GLY A 41 -39.30 31.62 -17.27
N ASP A 42 -40.62 31.43 -17.23
CA ASP A 42 -41.25 30.63 -16.19
C ASP A 42 -40.56 29.26 -16.10
N TYR A 43 -40.12 28.90 -14.89
CA TYR A 43 -39.40 27.66 -14.66
C TYR A 43 -40.27 26.47 -15.08
N ARG A 44 -39.73 25.64 -15.97
CA ARG A 44 -40.38 24.40 -16.41
C ARG A 44 -39.92 23.25 -15.55
N LEU A 45 -40.89 22.55 -14.98
CA LEU A 45 -40.67 21.42 -14.10
C LEU A 45 -40.02 20.26 -14.87
N GLY A 46 -39.20 19.48 -14.17
CA GLY A 46 -38.60 18.26 -14.68
C GLY A 46 -38.40 17.24 -13.55
N SER A 47 -37.85 16.08 -13.92
CA SER A 47 -37.62 14.99 -12.95
C SER A 47 -36.79 15.46 -11.75
N GLN A 48 -37.10 14.94 -10.56
CA GLN A 48 -36.48 15.28 -9.27
C GLN A 48 -36.82 16.66 -8.68
N ASP A 49 -37.66 17.44 -9.34
CA ASP A 49 -38.25 18.64 -8.72
C ASP A 49 -39.24 18.25 -7.63
N LYS A 50 -39.24 18.99 -6.51
CA LYS A 50 -40.19 18.83 -5.41
C LYS A 50 -41.15 20.01 -5.33
N LEU A 51 -42.43 19.70 -5.27
CA LEU A 51 -43.53 20.65 -5.30
C LEU A 51 -44.31 20.56 -3.98
N THR A 52 -44.61 21.72 -3.39
CA THR A 52 -45.58 21.82 -2.31
C THR A 52 -46.94 22.10 -2.92
N ILE A 53 -47.88 21.19 -2.72
CA ILE A 53 -49.25 21.32 -3.25
C ILE A 53 -50.18 21.61 -2.09
N ARG A 54 -51.04 22.62 -2.27
CA ARG A 54 -52.13 22.96 -1.36
C ARG A 54 -53.42 23.09 -2.14
N VAL A 55 -54.48 22.42 -1.71
CA VAL A 55 -55.77 22.43 -2.38
C VAL A 55 -56.85 22.91 -1.43
N ALA A 56 -57.57 23.95 -1.83
CA ALA A 56 -58.70 24.50 -1.11
C ALA A 56 -59.94 24.45 -2.01
N GLU A 57 -61.07 24.06 -1.43
CA GLU A 57 -62.37 24.08 -2.11
C GLU A 57 -63.28 25.08 -1.42
N TRP A 58 -63.88 25.99 -2.21
CA TRP A 58 -64.95 26.85 -1.74
C TRP A 58 -66.28 26.11 -1.85
N GLN A 59 -66.93 25.83 -0.72
CA GLN A 59 -68.22 25.17 -0.71
C GLN A 59 -69.34 26.21 -0.78
N THR A 60 -69.92 26.39 -1.97
CA THR A 60 -70.93 27.41 -2.26
C THR A 60 -72.21 27.28 -1.42
N VAL A 61 -72.55 26.07 -0.96
CA VAL A 61 -73.73 25.78 -0.14
C VAL A 61 -73.53 26.14 1.33
N GLU A 62 -72.34 25.94 1.87
CA GLU A 62 -72.03 26.11 3.30
C GLU A 62 -71.32 27.43 3.61
N GLY A 63 -70.80 28.13 2.58
CA GLY A 63 -70.08 29.41 2.73
C GLY A 63 -68.73 29.26 3.43
N THR A 64 -68.16 28.05 3.44
CA THR A 64 -66.92 27.69 4.14
C THR A 64 -65.85 27.20 3.16
N PHE A 65 -64.58 27.35 3.55
CA PHE A 65 -63.45 26.75 2.85
C PHE A 65 -63.18 25.37 3.43
N ARG A 66 -63.14 24.35 2.58
CA ARG A 66 -62.67 23.02 2.94
C ARG A 66 -61.20 22.88 2.53
N ASP A 67 -60.34 22.67 3.51
CA ASP A 67 -58.93 22.34 3.26
C ASP A 67 -58.78 20.83 3.00
N TRP A 68 -58.06 20.47 1.94
CA TRP A 68 -57.87 19.09 1.51
C TRP A 68 -56.56 18.53 2.07
N SER A 69 -56.50 18.33 3.39
CA SER A 69 -55.30 17.83 4.08
C SER A 69 -54.79 16.47 3.56
N ALA A 70 -55.65 15.64 2.96
CA ALA A 70 -55.28 14.37 2.34
C ALA A 70 -54.57 14.51 0.98
N VAL A 71 -54.66 15.68 0.34
CA VAL A 71 -53.96 16.04 -0.91
C VAL A 71 -52.81 17.00 -0.64
N ASN A 72 -52.87 17.78 0.44
CA ASN A 72 -51.81 18.72 0.78
C ASN A 72 -50.53 17.98 1.19
N GLY A 73 -49.41 18.41 0.63
CA GLY A 73 -48.12 17.79 0.94
C GLY A 73 -47.02 18.15 -0.05
N GLU A 74 -45.87 17.53 0.15
CA GLU A 74 -44.74 17.62 -0.77
C GLU A 74 -44.72 16.42 -1.71
N TYR A 75 -44.65 16.70 -3.00
CA TYR A 75 -44.66 15.70 -4.05
C TYR A 75 -43.44 15.87 -4.95
N THR A 76 -42.83 14.77 -5.35
CA THR A 76 -41.66 14.77 -6.24
C THR A 76 -42.07 14.37 -7.65
N VAL A 77 -41.56 15.07 -8.65
CA VAL A 77 -41.72 14.68 -10.06
C VAL A 77 -40.87 13.44 -10.33
N GLY A 78 -41.52 12.36 -10.74
CA GLY A 78 -40.87 11.07 -10.99
C GLY A 78 -39.95 11.07 -12.23
N PRO A 79 -39.16 10.01 -12.44
CA PRO A 79 -38.25 9.89 -13.59
C PRO A 79 -38.96 9.90 -14.95
N SER A 80 -40.22 9.48 -15.01
CA SER A 80 -41.12 9.54 -16.16
C SER A 80 -41.63 10.96 -16.45
N GLY A 81 -41.33 11.94 -15.60
CA GLY A 81 -41.85 13.30 -15.71
C GLY A 81 -43.31 13.45 -15.26
N THR A 82 -43.85 12.45 -14.56
CA THR A 82 -45.20 12.48 -13.99
C THR A 82 -45.17 12.85 -12.50
N LEU A 83 -46.24 13.52 -12.06
CA LEU A 83 -46.49 13.89 -10.67
C LEU A 83 -47.70 13.10 -10.17
N SER A 84 -47.50 12.25 -9.17
CA SER A 84 -48.55 11.42 -8.60
C SER A 84 -49.20 12.14 -7.43
N VAL A 85 -50.40 12.66 -7.64
CA VAL A 85 -51.17 13.37 -6.62
C VAL A 85 -52.36 12.51 -6.18
N PRO A 86 -52.58 12.28 -4.87
CA PRO A 86 -53.74 11.54 -4.37
C PRO A 86 -55.05 12.08 -4.93
N PHE A 87 -55.96 11.17 -5.30
CA PHE A 87 -57.27 11.46 -5.92
C PHE A 87 -57.23 12.10 -7.33
N ALA A 88 -56.21 12.88 -7.66
CA ALA A 88 -55.99 13.41 -9.02
C ALA A 88 -55.29 12.39 -9.95
N GLY A 89 -54.53 11.44 -9.41
CA GLY A 89 -53.76 10.44 -10.15
C GLY A 89 -52.44 10.98 -10.72
N GLU A 90 -51.92 10.33 -11.76
CA GLU A 90 -50.68 10.73 -12.41
C GLU A 90 -50.92 11.88 -13.40
N LEU A 91 -50.20 12.98 -13.22
CA LEU A 91 -50.28 14.16 -14.07
C LEU A 91 -48.94 14.40 -14.77
N PRO A 92 -48.91 14.68 -16.09
CA PRO A 92 -47.68 15.04 -16.78
C PRO A 92 -47.20 16.41 -16.29
N ALA A 93 -46.05 16.40 -15.61
CA ALA A 93 -45.43 17.58 -14.98
C ALA A 93 -44.22 18.11 -15.74
N SER A 94 -43.46 17.24 -16.40
CA SER A 94 -42.30 17.64 -17.18
C SER A 94 -42.66 18.67 -18.26
N GLY A 95 -41.92 19.76 -18.32
CA GLY A 95 -42.10 20.84 -19.28
C GLY A 95 -43.21 21.86 -18.93
N LYS A 96 -44.02 21.61 -17.88
CA LYS A 96 -45.08 22.52 -17.44
C LYS A 96 -44.62 23.49 -16.37
N THR A 97 -45.32 24.60 -16.21
CA THR A 97 -45.12 25.54 -15.11
C THR A 97 -45.91 25.12 -13.87
N THR A 98 -45.58 25.69 -12.70
CA THR A 98 -46.34 25.43 -11.47
C THR A 98 -47.81 25.84 -11.59
N SER A 99 -48.11 26.94 -12.28
CA SER A 99 -49.48 27.41 -12.53
C SER A 99 -50.26 26.47 -13.45
N GLU A 100 -49.62 25.94 -14.50
CA GLU A 100 -50.22 24.95 -15.39
C GLU A 100 -50.53 23.63 -14.66
N ILE A 101 -49.66 23.23 -13.72
CA ILE A 101 -49.89 22.05 -12.87
C ILE A 101 -50.98 22.28 -11.84
N ALA A 102 -51.03 23.45 -11.22
CA ALA A 102 -52.11 23.86 -10.33
C ALA A 102 -53.48 23.75 -11.04
N ALA A 103 -53.60 24.31 -12.24
CA ALA A 103 -54.83 24.20 -13.04
C ALA A 103 -55.16 22.74 -13.39
N ALA A 104 -54.17 21.94 -13.79
CA ALA A 104 -54.35 20.54 -14.13
C ALA A 104 -54.79 19.68 -12.93
N ILE A 105 -54.28 19.96 -11.72
CA ILE A 105 -54.70 19.30 -10.48
C ILE A 105 -56.16 19.63 -10.18
N GLY A 106 -56.53 20.91 -10.24
CA GLY A 106 -57.91 21.36 -10.01
C GLY A 106 -58.91 20.68 -10.96
N GLU A 107 -58.59 20.63 -12.25
CA GLU A 107 -59.42 19.94 -13.25
C GLU A 107 -59.49 18.41 -13.04
N ALA A 108 -58.36 17.79 -12.69
CA ALA A 108 -58.31 16.34 -12.47
C ALA A 108 -59.12 15.94 -11.24
N LEU A 109 -59.05 16.72 -10.15
CA LEU A 109 -59.85 16.51 -8.94
C LEU A 109 -61.35 16.72 -9.22
N GLN A 110 -61.71 17.79 -9.94
CA GLN A 110 -63.11 18.05 -10.30
C GLN A 110 -63.71 16.89 -11.11
N LYS A 111 -62.99 16.41 -12.13
CA LYS A 111 -63.47 15.32 -13.02
C LYS A 111 -63.54 13.97 -12.30
N LYS A 112 -62.54 13.63 -11.49
CA LYS A 112 -62.48 12.30 -10.83
C LYS A 112 -63.41 12.18 -9.63
N LEU A 113 -63.70 13.29 -8.95
CA LEU A 113 -64.54 13.30 -7.76
C LEU A 113 -65.95 13.88 -8.00
N ALA A 114 -66.26 14.23 -9.26
CA ALA A 114 -67.53 14.79 -9.68
C ALA A 114 -67.98 16.02 -8.85
N LEU A 115 -67.01 16.89 -8.52
CA LEU A 115 -67.27 18.11 -7.74
C LEU A 115 -68.03 19.13 -8.59
N SER A 116 -68.98 19.85 -7.96
CA SER A 116 -69.76 20.90 -8.63
C SER A 116 -68.91 22.10 -9.03
N ASP A 117 -68.00 22.50 -8.15
CA ASP A 117 -67.07 23.61 -8.36
C ASP A 117 -65.63 23.09 -8.51
N ARG A 118 -64.79 23.83 -9.26
CA ARG A 118 -63.37 23.46 -9.44
C ARG A 118 -62.59 23.83 -8.17
N PRO A 119 -61.93 22.88 -7.49
CA PRO A 119 -61.08 23.21 -6.35
C PRO A 119 -59.88 24.05 -6.81
N GLU A 120 -59.48 25.00 -5.97
CA GLU A 120 -58.31 25.84 -6.20
C GLU A 120 -57.07 25.14 -5.67
N ALA A 121 -56.12 24.82 -6.56
CA ALA A 121 -54.83 24.29 -6.17
C ALA A 121 -53.77 25.40 -6.27
N SER A 122 -52.93 25.51 -5.24
CA SER A 122 -51.68 26.27 -5.27
C SER A 122 -50.51 25.30 -5.29
N VAL A 123 -49.58 25.52 -6.22
CA VAL A 123 -48.39 24.70 -6.39
C VAL A 123 -47.18 25.62 -6.30
N GLU A 124 -46.33 25.36 -5.32
CA GLU A 124 -45.11 26.12 -5.07
C GLU A 124 -43.88 25.19 -5.18
N MET A 125 -42.74 25.78 -5.52
CA MET A 125 -41.48 25.03 -5.57
C MET A 125 -40.91 24.82 -4.17
N ALA A 126 -40.88 23.56 -3.73
CA ALA A 126 -40.25 23.18 -2.46
C ALA A 126 -38.73 23.04 -2.63
N GLN A 127 -38.31 22.37 -3.71
CA GLN A 127 -36.90 22.16 -4.02
C GLN A 127 -36.72 21.96 -5.53
N PHE A 128 -35.76 22.67 -6.12
CA PHE A 128 -35.33 22.42 -7.49
C PHE A 128 -34.49 21.14 -7.56
N ARG A 129 -34.51 20.46 -8.71
CA ARG A 129 -33.63 19.32 -8.95
C ARG A 129 -32.15 19.70 -8.77
N PRO A 130 -31.33 18.79 -8.22
CA PRO A 130 -29.94 19.07 -7.90
C PRO A 130 -29.10 19.30 -9.16
N PHE A 131 -27.91 19.85 -8.98
CA PHE A 131 -26.86 19.90 -9.99
C PHE A 131 -25.65 19.07 -9.53
N TYR A 132 -24.75 18.75 -10.45
CA TYR A 132 -23.59 17.89 -10.17
C TYR A 132 -22.29 18.59 -10.50
N ILE A 133 -21.25 18.34 -9.70
CA ILE A 133 -19.89 18.82 -9.96
C ILE A 133 -18.95 17.62 -10.05
N SER A 134 -18.11 17.61 -11.10
CA SER A 134 -17.09 16.60 -11.32
C SER A 134 -15.77 17.25 -11.76
N GLY A 135 -14.65 16.68 -11.36
CA GLY A 135 -13.30 17.15 -11.70
C GLY A 135 -12.57 17.79 -10.52
N GLU A 136 -11.77 18.80 -10.81
CA GLU A 136 -10.79 19.41 -9.88
C GLU A 136 -11.40 20.34 -8.82
N VAL A 137 -12.22 19.77 -7.94
CA VAL A 137 -12.81 20.45 -6.77
C VAL A 137 -12.59 19.64 -5.50
N GLN A 138 -12.65 20.30 -4.34
CA GLN A 138 -12.42 19.64 -3.05
C GLN A 138 -13.40 18.46 -2.86
N ASN A 139 -14.70 18.71 -3.01
CA ASN A 139 -15.77 17.72 -2.87
C ASN A 139 -16.58 17.57 -4.16
N PRO A 140 -16.25 16.63 -5.06
CA PRO A 140 -17.09 16.31 -6.21
C PRO A 140 -18.35 15.56 -5.76
N GLY A 141 -19.49 15.84 -6.40
CA GLY A 141 -20.76 15.20 -6.02
C GLY A 141 -22.01 15.97 -6.43
N GLN A 142 -23.13 15.60 -5.80
CA GLN A 142 -24.45 16.18 -6.00
C GLN A 142 -24.71 17.31 -5.00
N PHE A 143 -25.23 18.43 -5.47
CA PHE A 143 -25.52 19.61 -4.66
C PHE A 143 -26.93 20.16 -4.90
N PRO A 144 -27.60 20.71 -3.86
CA PRO A 144 -28.90 21.34 -4.01
C PRO A 144 -28.79 22.62 -4.82
N TYR A 145 -29.72 22.84 -5.76
CA TYR A 145 -29.77 24.05 -6.56
C TYR A 145 -30.44 25.20 -5.81
N VAL A 146 -29.91 26.42 -6.00
CA VAL A 146 -30.46 27.68 -5.48
C VAL A 146 -30.57 28.67 -6.65
N PRO A 147 -31.58 29.55 -6.70
CA PRO A 147 -31.65 30.60 -7.72
C PRO A 147 -30.39 31.47 -7.80
N ASP A 148 -30.12 32.02 -8.99
CA ASP A 148 -28.95 32.85 -9.31
C ASP A 148 -27.59 32.16 -9.09
N LEU A 149 -27.54 30.84 -9.27
CA LEU A 149 -26.32 30.05 -9.18
C LEU A 149 -25.45 30.22 -10.44
N THR A 150 -24.18 30.58 -10.23
CA THR A 150 -23.15 30.62 -11.28
C THR A 150 -22.13 29.50 -11.06
N VAL A 151 -21.30 29.21 -12.07
CA VAL A 151 -20.22 28.22 -11.95
C VAL A 151 -19.31 28.53 -10.76
N LEU A 152 -18.96 29.80 -10.53
CA LEU A 152 -18.16 30.22 -9.38
C LEU A 152 -18.82 29.90 -8.03
N LYS A 153 -20.12 30.23 -7.88
CA LYS A 153 -20.87 29.93 -6.66
C LYS A 153 -20.99 28.42 -6.44
N ALA A 154 -21.22 27.66 -7.51
CA ALA A 154 -21.28 26.21 -7.47
C ALA A 154 -19.96 25.58 -7.00
N ILE A 155 -18.83 26.03 -7.54
CA ILE A 155 -17.48 25.60 -7.10
C ILE A 155 -17.25 25.94 -5.63
N SER A 156 -17.70 27.12 -5.20
CA SER A 156 -17.57 27.54 -3.80
C SER A 156 -18.36 26.61 -2.86
N VAL A 157 -19.55 26.18 -3.26
CA VAL A 157 -20.37 25.20 -2.51
C VAL A 157 -19.69 23.83 -2.44
N ALA A 158 -18.93 23.43 -3.47
CA ALA A 158 -18.12 22.21 -3.46
C ALA A 158 -16.82 22.30 -2.62
N GLY A 159 -16.60 23.41 -1.91
CA GLY A 159 -15.41 23.64 -1.08
C GLY A 159 -14.24 24.29 -1.84
N GLY A 160 -14.48 24.79 -3.05
CA GLY A 160 -13.46 25.43 -3.87
C GLY A 160 -12.65 24.46 -4.75
N ILE A 161 -11.73 25.02 -5.52
CA ILE A 161 -10.79 24.27 -6.37
C ILE A 161 -9.75 23.60 -5.46
N ARG A 162 -9.34 22.37 -5.78
CA ARG A 162 -8.19 21.73 -5.12
C ARG A 162 -6.94 22.57 -5.40
N ARG A 163 -6.29 23.09 -4.36
CA ARG A 163 -5.11 23.95 -4.53
C ARG A 163 -3.86 23.08 -4.68
N ASN A 164 -2.92 23.49 -5.54
CA ASN A 164 -1.59 22.88 -5.62
C ASN A 164 -0.86 22.88 -4.26
N ALA A 165 -1.18 23.83 -3.37
CA ALA A 165 -0.68 23.90 -2.01
C ALA A 165 -1.05 22.69 -1.13
N ASP A 166 -2.08 21.90 -1.49
CA ASP A 166 -2.44 20.67 -0.79
C ASP A 166 -1.51 19.49 -1.21
N TYR A 167 -0.90 19.56 -2.39
CA TYR A 167 0.04 18.54 -2.88
C TYR A 167 1.43 18.69 -2.24
N GLY A 168 1.88 19.91 -1.96
CA GLY A 168 3.25 20.14 -1.49
C GLY A 168 3.60 19.53 -0.13
N PRO A 169 2.80 19.76 0.94
CA PRO A 169 3.03 19.15 2.25
C PRO A 169 2.87 17.62 2.24
N GLN A 170 1.96 17.10 1.43
CA GLN A 170 1.71 15.66 1.30
C GLN A 170 2.89 14.96 0.59
N LEU A 171 3.33 15.50 -0.55
CA LEU A 171 4.50 15.00 -1.30
C LEU A 171 5.78 15.09 -0.46
N GLY A 172 5.97 16.16 0.30
CA GLY A 172 7.10 16.30 1.23
C GLY A 172 7.09 15.22 2.32
N LYS A 173 5.92 14.95 2.90
CA LYS A 173 5.75 13.87 3.89
C LYS A 173 6.01 12.49 3.27
N ASP A 174 5.50 12.25 2.07
CA ASP A 174 5.66 10.99 1.36
C ASP A 174 7.14 10.76 0.99
N LEU A 175 7.85 11.81 0.57
CA LEU A 175 9.29 11.76 0.30
C LEU A 175 10.11 11.49 1.57
N VAL A 176 9.80 12.16 2.68
CA VAL A 176 10.46 11.93 3.97
C VAL A 176 10.22 10.49 4.44
N THR A 177 9.00 10.00 4.28
CA THR A 177 8.64 8.61 4.64
C THR A 177 9.38 7.61 3.75
N ALA A 178 9.37 7.81 2.44
CA ALA A 178 10.05 6.95 1.47
C ALA A 178 11.56 6.92 1.71
N LYS A 179 12.18 8.08 1.98
CA LYS A 179 13.59 8.19 2.35
C LYS A 179 13.91 7.47 3.66
N GLY A 180 13.09 7.66 4.69
CA GLY A 180 13.26 6.95 5.96
C GLY A 180 13.17 5.43 5.80
N MET A 181 12.18 4.94 5.03
CA MET A 181 12.03 3.51 4.74
C MET A 181 13.17 2.97 3.86
N PHE A 182 13.67 3.78 2.93
CA PHE A 182 14.84 3.46 2.13
C PHE A 182 16.08 3.25 3.01
N ASP A 183 16.38 4.20 3.91
CA ASP A 183 17.54 4.13 4.78
C ASP A 183 17.52 2.87 5.66
N ILE A 184 16.35 2.52 6.22
CA ILE A 184 16.14 1.30 7.01
C ILE A 184 16.33 0.04 6.16
N SER A 185 15.70 -0.01 4.99
CA SER A 185 15.74 -1.21 4.14
C SER A 185 17.12 -1.43 3.54
N ASP A 186 17.83 -0.35 3.20
CA ASP A 186 19.19 -0.40 2.69
C ASP A 186 20.19 -0.83 3.78
N ASP A 187 20.01 -0.34 5.00
CA ASP A 187 20.76 -0.80 6.17
C ASP A 187 20.60 -2.31 6.40
N GLN A 188 19.35 -2.79 6.41
CA GLN A 188 19.05 -4.22 6.51
C GLN A 188 19.70 -5.02 5.37
N ARG A 189 19.59 -4.53 4.12
CA ARG A 189 20.19 -5.17 2.95
C ARG A 189 21.70 -5.32 3.11
N ILE A 190 22.41 -4.29 3.57
CA ILE A 190 23.86 -4.33 3.75
C ILE A 190 24.25 -5.33 4.82
N ARG A 191 23.56 -5.33 5.98
CA ARG A 191 23.80 -6.32 7.03
C ARG A 191 23.62 -7.74 6.51
N LEU A 192 22.56 -8.00 5.75
CA LEU A 192 22.28 -9.32 5.18
C LEU A 192 23.34 -9.77 4.17
N ILE A 193 23.91 -8.85 3.37
CA ILE A 193 25.02 -9.14 2.45
C ILE A 193 26.27 -9.59 3.22
N VAL A 194 26.63 -8.88 4.28
CA VAL A 194 27.77 -9.24 5.14
C VAL A 194 27.49 -10.54 5.88
N ARG A 195 26.28 -10.71 6.42
CA ARG A 195 25.80 -11.92 7.09
C ARG A 195 25.93 -13.15 6.20
N ARG A 196 25.55 -13.03 4.91
CA ARG A 196 25.71 -14.08 3.91
C ARG A 196 27.18 -14.43 3.70
N ALA A 197 28.04 -13.42 3.52
CA ALA A 197 29.48 -13.65 3.32
C ALA A 197 30.11 -14.38 4.51
N ARG A 198 29.70 -14.04 5.74
CA ARG A 198 30.08 -14.75 6.96
C ARG A 198 29.63 -16.22 6.94
N ILE A 199 28.37 -16.49 6.58
CA ILE A 199 27.85 -17.88 6.48
C ILE A 199 28.61 -18.68 5.42
N ASP A 200 28.84 -18.09 4.24
CA ASP A 200 29.58 -18.74 3.16
C ASP A 200 31.03 -19.06 3.56
N ALA A 201 31.67 -18.18 4.36
CA ALA A 201 32.98 -18.44 4.91
C ALA A 201 32.97 -19.53 5.98
N ASP A 202 31.96 -19.58 6.84
CA ASP A 202 31.83 -20.62 7.86
C ASP A 202 31.57 -22.00 7.23
N MET A 203 30.70 -22.08 6.23
CA MET A 203 30.47 -23.28 5.42
C MET A 203 31.75 -23.76 4.72
N ALA A 204 32.63 -22.84 4.34
CA ALA A 204 33.92 -23.14 3.72
C ALA A 204 35.05 -23.38 4.75
N GLY A 205 34.79 -23.27 6.05
CA GLY A 205 35.79 -23.43 7.11
C GLY A 205 36.89 -22.36 7.09
N LYS A 206 36.60 -21.15 6.60
CA LYS A 206 37.56 -20.03 6.54
C LYS A 206 37.55 -19.23 7.84
N ALA A 207 38.73 -18.82 8.32
CA ALA A 207 38.87 -18.01 9.53
C ALA A 207 38.43 -16.53 9.35
N SER A 208 38.22 -16.10 8.11
CA SER A 208 37.79 -14.74 7.77
C SER A 208 37.00 -14.76 6.47
N PHE A 209 36.20 -13.72 6.24
CA PHE A 209 35.49 -13.47 4.99
C PHE A 209 35.89 -12.12 4.41
N ASP A 210 35.84 -12.02 3.08
CA ASP A 210 36.09 -10.78 2.36
C ASP A 210 34.80 -9.96 2.24
N VAL A 211 34.91 -8.64 2.26
CA VAL A 211 33.77 -7.75 2.07
C VAL A 211 33.25 -7.90 0.64
N PRO A 212 31.94 -8.19 0.45
CA PRO A 212 31.36 -8.30 -0.89
C PRO A 212 31.43 -6.97 -1.64
N LYS A 213 31.73 -7.02 -2.95
CA LYS A 213 31.88 -5.83 -3.80
C LYS A 213 30.62 -4.99 -3.89
N GLU A 214 29.45 -5.59 -3.66
CA GLU A 214 28.14 -4.94 -3.72
C GLU A 214 27.93 -3.86 -2.65
N VAL A 215 28.73 -3.88 -1.59
CA VAL A 215 28.63 -2.94 -0.46
C VAL A 215 29.93 -2.18 -0.21
N GLU A 216 30.94 -2.38 -1.06
CA GLU A 216 32.26 -1.77 -0.92
C GLU A 216 32.16 -0.23 -0.87
N GLY A 217 32.81 0.37 0.13
CA GLY A 217 32.81 1.82 0.34
C GLY A 217 31.69 2.37 1.22
N ASP A 218 30.74 1.55 1.71
CA ASP A 218 29.73 2.04 2.66
C ASP A 218 30.35 2.33 4.05
N PRO A 219 30.15 3.53 4.63
CA PRO A 219 30.71 3.92 5.93
C PRO A 219 30.32 3.01 7.11
N ARG A 220 29.21 2.28 7.00
CA ARG A 220 28.68 1.40 8.07
C ARG A 220 29.39 0.05 8.13
N LEU A 221 30.10 -0.33 7.07
CA LEU A 221 30.74 -1.65 6.96
C LEU A 221 31.68 -2.01 8.10
N PRO A 222 32.60 -1.13 8.58
CA PRO A 222 33.58 -1.54 9.57
C PRO A 222 32.95 -2.08 10.85
N ALA A 223 31.84 -1.49 11.30
CA ALA A 223 31.11 -1.94 12.49
C ALA A 223 30.40 -3.29 12.22
N ILE A 224 29.68 -3.40 11.10
CA ILE A 224 28.94 -4.63 10.74
C ILE A 224 29.89 -5.82 10.55
N VAL A 225 31.03 -5.60 9.88
CA VAL A 225 32.04 -6.64 9.65
C VAL A 225 32.70 -7.06 10.96
N ALA A 226 32.99 -6.10 11.86
CA ALA A 226 33.55 -6.43 13.17
C ALA A 226 32.59 -7.33 13.97
N ASP A 227 31.30 -6.97 14.03
CA ASP A 227 30.29 -7.77 14.71
C ASP A 227 30.19 -9.18 14.12
N GLU A 228 30.10 -9.31 12.79
CA GLU A 228 30.01 -10.62 12.12
C GLU A 228 31.28 -11.47 12.26
N MET A 229 32.46 -10.85 12.33
CA MET A 229 33.72 -11.55 12.60
C MET A 229 33.77 -12.08 14.04
N THR A 230 33.22 -11.35 15.03
CA THR A 230 33.15 -11.87 16.40
C THR A 230 32.25 -13.10 16.50
N ILE A 231 31.14 -13.12 15.75
CA ILE A 231 30.24 -14.28 15.67
C ILE A 231 30.96 -15.46 15.02
N LEU A 232 31.57 -15.26 13.85
CA LEU A 232 32.31 -16.32 13.13
C LEU A 232 33.37 -16.99 14.00
N THR A 233 34.20 -16.17 14.66
CA THR A 233 35.28 -16.70 15.50
C THR A 233 34.76 -17.41 16.75
N ALA A 234 33.64 -16.96 17.32
CA ALA A 234 32.99 -17.61 18.45
C ALA A 234 32.43 -18.99 18.06
N ASP A 235 31.71 -19.07 16.94
CA ASP A 235 31.09 -20.30 16.45
C ASP A 235 32.15 -21.36 16.09
N GLN A 236 33.19 -20.96 15.36
CA GLN A 236 34.32 -21.83 15.02
C GLN A 236 35.05 -22.34 16.25
N LYS A 237 35.28 -21.47 17.24
CA LYS A 237 35.91 -21.86 18.51
C LYS A 237 35.05 -22.84 19.28
N ALA A 238 33.73 -22.64 19.32
CA ALA A 238 32.80 -23.55 20.01
C ALA A 238 32.80 -24.95 19.38
N LEU A 239 32.74 -25.04 18.05
CA LEU A 239 32.83 -26.32 17.34
C LEU A 239 34.18 -27.00 17.59
N LYS A 240 35.28 -26.26 17.46
CA LYS A 240 36.63 -26.77 17.66
C LYS A 240 36.80 -27.37 19.06
N LEU A 241 36.43 -26.63 20.10
CA LEU A 241 36.54 -27.11 21.49
C LEU A 241 35.69 -28.36 21.73
N LYS A 242 34.50 -28.44 21.12
CA LYS A 242 33.64 -29.64 21.22
C LYS A 242 34.28 -30.86 20.55
N LEU A 243 34.87 -30.68 19.37
CA LEU A 243 35.55 -31.77 18.65
C LEU A 243 36.82 -32.22 19.38
N GLU A 244 37.60 -31.28 19.91
CA GLU A 244 38.78 -31.57 20.74
C GLU A 244 38.41 -32.37 21.98
N ALA A 245 37.36 -31.97 22.71
CA ALA A 245 36.90 -32.71 23.90
C ALA A 245 36.45 -34.15 23.58
N LEU A 246 35.80 -34.37 22.42
CA LEU A 246 35.43 -35.71 21.96
C LEU A 246 36.64 -36.54 21.54
N ASP A 247 37.67 -35.92 20.96
CA ASP A 247 38.91 -36.59 20.59
C ASP A 247 39.76 -36.96 21.81
N ASP A 248 39.85 -36.07 22.80
CA ASP A 248 40.49 -36.33 24.08
C ASP A 248 39.81 -37.51 24.81
N LEU A 249 38.47 -37.55 24.83
CA LEU A 249 37.71 -38.67 25.39
C LEU A 249 38.05 -39.99 24.70
N LYS A 250 38.18 -39.98 23.37
CA LYS A 250 38.61 -41.17 22.61
C LYS A 250 40.03 -41.59 23.00
N GLY A 251 40.96 -40.65 23.11
CA GLY A 251 42.34 -40.93 23.53
C GLY A 251 42.40 -41.58 24.92
N VAL A 252 41.61 -41.08 25.87
CA VAL A 252 41.50 -41.70 27.21
C VAL A 252 40.99 -43.14 27.12
N LEU A 253 39.89 -43.38 26.38
CA LEU A 253 39.33 -44.73 26.21
C LEU A 253 40.27 -45.69 25.47
N GLU A 254 41.04 -45.20 24.50
CA GLU A 254 42.06 -45.98 23.80
C GLU A 254 43.19 -46.41 24.76
N SER A 255 43.64 -45.50 25.62
CA SER A 255 44.62 -45.81 26.66
C SER A 255 44.09 -46.80 27.71
N GLU A 256 42.79 -46.73 28.03
CA GLU A 256 42.11 -47.68 28.91
C GLU A 256 42.07 -49.08 28.29
N ILE A 257 41.73 -49.18 27.01
CA ILE A 257 41.76 -50.44 26.26
C ILE A 257 43.17 -51.05 26.27
N GLU A 258 44.21 -50.24 26.03
CA GLU A 258 45.59 -50.72 26.06
C GLU A 258 45.98 -51.28 27.44
N SER A 259 45.58 -50.58 28.50
CA SER A 259 45.80 -51.02 29.89
C SER A 259 45.06 -52.33 30.20
N LEU A 260 43.80 -52.45 29.78
CA LEU A 260 43.02 -53.68 29.93
C LEU A 260 43.62 -54.85 29.13
N GLN A 261 44.11 -54.60 27.91
CA GLN A 261 44.81 -55.62 27.12
C GLN A 261 46.07 -56.13 27.82
N LYS A 262 46.88 -55.25 28.41
CA LYS A 262 48.05 -55.65 29.21
C LYS A 262 47.63 -56.48 30.44
N LYS A 263 46.52 -56.12 31.10
CA LYS A 263 45.96 -56.92 32.21
C LYS A 263 45.52 -58.31 31.74
N ILE A 264 44.87 -58.43 30.58
CA ILE A 264 44.51 -59.73 29.98
C ILE A 264 45.75 -60.59 29.75
N VAL A 265 46.82 -60.04 29.17
CA VAL A 265 48.06 -60.79 28.93
C VAL A 265 48.67 -61.29 30.25
N ASN A 266 48.74 -60.45 31.29
CA ASN A 266 49.23 -60.87 32.60
C ASN A 266 48.32 -61.95 33.24
N GLN A 267 47.02 -61.75 33.15
CA GLN A 267 46.02 -62.68 33.68
C GLN A 267 46.10 -64.05 32.97
N GLN A 268 46.34 -64.05 31.66
CA GLN A 268 46.55 -65.27 30.87
C GLN A 268 47.77 -66.06 31.35
N GLN A 269 48.89 -65.38 31.64
CA GLN A 269 50.07 -66.04 32.21
C GLN A 269 49.76 -66.72 33.56
N GLN A 270 48.92 -66.10 34.40
CA GLN A 270 48.49 -66.70 35.66
C GLN A 270 47.59 -67.93 35.43
N VAL A 271 46.68 -67.85 34.46
CA VAL A 271 45.85 -68.99 34.03
C VAL A 271 46.73 -70.15 33.58
N ASP A 272 47.74 -69.90 32.74
CA ASP A 272 48.63 -70.93 32.22
C ASP A 272 49.42 -71.62 33.35
N LEU A 273 49.93 -70.85 34.32
CA LEU A 273 50.60 -71.40 35.51
C LEU A 273 49.65 -72.22 36.39
N ALA A 274 48.43 -71.73 36.63
CA ALA A 274 47.42 -72.45 37.40
C ALA A 274 46.99 -73.76 36.71
N GLN A 275 46.88 -73.75 35.38
CA GLN A 275 46.60 -74.94 34.58
C GLN A 275 47.73 -75.96 34.64
N GLN A 276 49.00 -75.53 34.57
CA GLN A 276 50.15 -76.42 34.75
C GLN A 276 50.13 -77.06 36.15
N GLN A 277 49.82 -76.28 37.18
CA GLN A 277 49.68 -76.79 38.54
C GLN A 277 48.53 -77.82 38.62
N LEU A 278 47.37 -77.52 38.05
CA LEU A 278 46.23 -78.44 38.01
C LEU A 278 46.56 -79.75 37.27
N ALA A 279 47.28 -79.66 36.16
CA ALA A 279 47.73 -80.82 35.38
C ALA A 279 48.69 -81.73 36.18
N SER A 280 49.54 -81.15 37.04
CA SER A 280 50.44 -81.91 37.91
C SER A 280 49.70 -82.58 39.09
N ILE A 281 48.66 -81.94 39.63
CA ILE A 281 47.90 -82.42 40.79
C ILE A 281 46.89 -83.51 40.39
N GLY A 282 46.30 -83.42 39.18
CA GLY A 282 45.25 -84.33 38.71
C GLY A 282 45.59 -85.83 38.83
N PRO A 283 46.72 -86.31 38.27
CA PRO A 283 47.13 -87.71 38.37
C PRO A 283 47.42 -88.17 39.81
N LEU A 284 47.92 -87.26 40.65
CA LEU A 284 48.23 -87.56 42.05
C LEU A 284 46.96 -87.71 42.89
N ALA A 285 45.95 -86.86 42.65
CA ALA A 285 44.64 -86.97 43.28
C ALA A 285 43.89 -88.25 42.85
N GLN A 286 43.97 -88.64 41.57
CA GLN A 286 43.37 -89.90 41.07
C GLN A 286 43.97 -91.15 41.73
N LYS A 287 45.25 -91.10 42.10
CA LYS A 287 45.95 -92.16 42.84
C LYS A 287 45.73 -92.08 44.36
N GLY A 288 44.93 -91.13 44.85
CA GLY A 288 44.66 -90.93 46.28
C GLY A 288 45.81 -90.28 47.07
N LEU A 289 46.83 -89.75 46.40
CA LEU A 289 48.04 -89.20 47.03
C LEU A 289 47.89 -87.72 47.44
N ILE A 290 46.81 -87.05 47.03
CA ILE A 290 46.48 -85.67 47.39
C ILE A 290 44.97 -85.58 47.68
N ALA A 291 44.59 -84.76 48.67
CA ALA A 291 43.19 -84.52 49.01
C ALA A 291 42.40 -83.93 47.83
N ASN A 292 41.20 -84.47 47.58
CA ASN A 292 40.33 -84.02 46.50
C ASN A 292 39.90 -82.55 46.63
N ALA A 293 39.82 -82.02 47.87
CA ALA A 293 39.58 -80.60 48.13
C ALA A 293 40.62 -79.70 47.41
N ARG A 294 41.91 -80.07 47.47
CA ARG A 294 42.99 -79.31 46.82
C ARG A 294 42.89 -79.30 45.29
N LEU A 295 42.36 -80.39 44.70
CA LEU A 295 42.08 -80.46 43.27
C LEU A 295 40.93 -79.52 42.89
N LEU A 296 39.87 -79.49 43.71
CA LEU A 296 38.72 -78.60 43.52
C LEU A 296 39.12 -77.13 43.65
N ASP A 297 39.90 -76.77 44.67
CA ASP A 297 40.39 -75.41 44.89
C ASP A 297 41.23 -74.91 43.70
N SER A 298 42.09 -75.78 43.15
CA SER A 298 42.90 -75.45 41.97
C SER A 298 42.04 -75.24 40.71
N ARG A 299 40.99 -76.06 40.52
CA ARG A 299 40.02 -75.86 39.43
C ARG A 299 39.23 -74.56 39.60
N GLN A 300 38.76 -74.27 40.81
CA GLN A 300 38.07 -73.01 41.11
C GLN A 300 38.96 -71.82 40.83
N SER A 301 40.24 -71.87 41.23
CA SER A 301 41.23 -70.83 40.92
C SER A 301 41.38 -70.60 39.41
N VAL A 302 41.52 -71.66 38.59
CA VAL A 302 41.58 -71.51 37.12
C VAL A 302 40.30 -70.84 36.58
N ALA A 303 39.12 -71.27 37.06
CA ALA A 303 37.85 -70.70 36.63
C ALA A 303 37.70 -69.22 37.03
N ASP A 304 38.09 -68.85 38.25
CA ASP A 304 38.08 -67.46 38.73
C ASP A 304 39.03 -66.58 37.92
N LEU A 305 40.23 -67.08 37.60
CA LEU A 305 41.20 -66.36 36.77
C LEU A 305 40.70 -66.16 35.33
N GLN A 306 40.01 -67.16 34.77
CA GLN A 306 39.35 -67.06 33.46
C GLN A 306 38.16 -66.10 33.49
N GLY A 307 37.37 -66.09 34.58
CA GLY A 307 36.29 -65.13 34.79
C GLY A 307 36.77 -63.68 34.71
N LYS A 308 37.91 -63.36 35.36
CA LYS A 308 38.52 -62.03 35.29
C LYS A 308 38.93 -61.61 33.87
N ILE A 309 39.36 -62.55 33.02
CA ILE A 309 39.66 -62.25 31.61
C ILE A 309 38.38 -61.81 30.89
N LEU A 310 37.28 -62.55 31.08
CA LEU A 310 35.99 -62.21 30.50
C LEU A 310 35.47 -60.84 30.97
N ASP A 311 35.70 -60.49 32.24
CA ASP A 311 35.36 -59.16 32.77
C ASP A 311 36.17 -58.05 32.07
N TYR A 312 37.48 -58.25 31.85
CA TYR A 312 38.32 -57.29 31.11
C TYR A 312 37.94 -57.19 29.63
N GLU A 313 37.62 -58.31 28.97
CA GLU A 313 37.13 -58.31 27.60
C GLU A 313 35.81 -57.55 27.48
N THR A 314 34.90 -57.75 28.44
CA THR A 314 33.63 -57.01 28.52
C THR A 314 33.89 -55.51 28.70
N ALA A 315 34.82 -55.12 29.57
CA ALA A 315 35.21 -53.72 29.74
C ALA A 315 35.84 -53.10 28.48
N ILE A 316 36.62 -53.87 27.72
CA ILE A 316 37.13 -53.44 26.41
C ILE A 316 35.99 -53.22 25.41
N LEU A 317 34.98 -54.10 25.40
CA LEU A 317 33.82 -53.96 24.53
C LEU A 317 33.02 -52.69 24.86
N THR A 318 32.79 -52.39 26.14
CA THR A 318 32.08 -51.17 26.55
C THR A 318 32.88 -49.91 26.19
N ALA A 319 34.19 -49.91 26.39
CA ALA A 319 35.07 -48.81 25.97
C ALA A 319 35.05 -48.60 24.45
N LYS A 320 35.07 -49.68 23.66
CA LYS A 320 34.93 -49.60 22.18
C LYS A 320 33.58 -49.04 21.73
N GLN A 321 32.50 -49.41 22.41
CA GLN A 321 31.18 -48.83 22.17
C GLN A 321 31.16 -47.33 22.47
N ALA A 322 31.78 -46.90 23.58
CA ALA A 322 31.90 -45.49 23.94
C ALA A 322 32.73 -44.69 22.92
N ILE A 323 33.84 -45.23 22.41
CA ILE A 323 34.61 -44.63 21.31
C ILE A 323 33.75 -44.48 20.05
N SER A 324 32.97 -45.50 19.72
CA SER A 324 32.09 -45.46 18.54
C SER A 324 31.00 -44.40 18.68
N LYS A 325 30.42 -44.26 19.89
CA LYS A 325 29.47 -43.20 20.20
C LYS A 325 30.10 -41.81 20.12
N ALA A 326 31.28 -41.61 20.71
CA ALA A 326 31.99 -40.33 20.62
C ALA A 326 32.31 -39.92 19.16
N LYS A 327 32.62 -40.91 18.29
CA LYS A 327 32.77 -40.67 16.84
C LYS A 327 31.45 -40.25 16.18
N GLN A 328 30.34 -40.91 16.52
CA GLN A 328 29.01 -40.53 16.03
C GLN A 328 28.65 -39.11 16.49
N ASP A 329 28.84 -38.79 17.77
CA ASP A 329 28.56 -37.46 18.33
C ASP A 329 29.39 -36.36 17.64
N ALA A 330 30.64 -36.66 17.23
CA ALA A 330 31.48 -35.73 16.48
C ALA A 330 30.95 -35.49 15.05
N ILE A 331 30.54 -36.55 14.36
CA ILE A 331 29.91 -36.47 13.03
C ILE A 331 28.59 -35.70 13.11
N ASP A 332 27.76 -36.00 14.10
CA ASP A 332 26.47 -35.35 14.33
C ASP A 332 26.63 -33.87 14.64
N ALA A 333 27.67 -33.48 15.40
CA ALA A 333 27.98 -32.08 15.65
C ALA A 333 28.29 -31.31 14.36
N GLN A 334 29.08 -31.90 13.45
CA GLN A 334 29.41 -31.28 12.16
C GLN A 334 28.21 -31.24 11.21
N ASN A 335 27.42 -32.32 11.15
CA ASN A 335 26.22 -32.40 10.31
C ASN A 335 25.15 -31.41 10.76
N THR A 336 24.94 -31.29 12.08
CA THR A 336 23.99 -30.34 12.66
C THR A 336 24.37 -28.91 12.30
N LEU A 337 25.65 -28.56 12.45
CA LEU A 337 26.15 -27.23 12.06
C LEU A 337 25.99 -26.98 10.55
N SER A 338 26.36 -27.94 9.72
CA SER A 338 26.25 -27.80 8.26
C SER A 338 24.80 -27.59 7.82
N SER A 339 23.87 -28.32 8.44
CA SER A 339 22.43 -28.19 8.21
C SER A 339 21.87 -26.84 8.69
N SER A 340 22.29 -26.37 9.87
CA SER A 340 21.86 -25.07 10.39
C SER A 340 22.40 -23.93 9.53
N LEU A 341 23.68 -23.97 9.14
CA LEU A 341 24.27 -22.97 8.24
C LEU A 341 23.58 -22.94 6.87
N ALA A 342 23.24 -24.11 6.30
CA ALA A 342 22.50 -24.17 5.04
C ALA A 342 21.11 -23.53 5.15
N THR A 343 20.40 -23.77 6.27
CA THR A 343 19.09 -23.18 6.55
C THR A 343 19.21 -21.66 6.75
N ASP A 344 20.19 -21.22 7.53
CA ASP A 344 20.44 -19.80 7.79
C ASP A 344 20.86 -19.06 6.51
N ARG A 345 21.64 -19.71 5.64
CA ARG A 345 21.99 -19.18 4.32
C ARG A 345 20.75 -18.98 3.47
N GLN A 346 19.88 -19.99 3.40
CA GLN A 346 18.64 -19.93 2.63
C GLN A 346 17.73 -18.81 3.14
N GLN A 347 17.56 -18.69 4.46
CA GLN A 347 16.74 -17.63 5.06
C GLN A 347 17.36 -16.24 4.81
N THR A 348 18.68 -16.10 4.98
CA THR A 348 19.39 -14.84 4.73
C THR A 348 19.25 -14.39 3.28
N GLU A 349 19.30 -15.32 2.31
CA GLU A 349 19.06 -15.01 0.90
C GLU A 349 17.59 -14.60 0.64
N ALA A 350 16.62 -15.24 1.27
CA ALA A 350 15.22 -14.84 1.16
C ALA A 350 14.99 -13.42 1.71
N ASP A 351 15.51 -13.14 2.90
CA ASP A 351 15.44 -11.82 3.54
C ASP A 351 16.18 -10.76 2.71
N LEU A 352 17.32 -11.12 2.10
CA LEU A 352 18.09 -10.22 1.24
C LEU A 352 17.32 -9.84 -0.02
N ASN A 353 16.65 -10.81 -0.66
CA ASN A 353 15.81 -10.56 -1.82
C ASN A 353 14.63 -9.64 -1.46
N GLU A 354 14.00 -9.86 -0.31
CA GLU A 354 12.92 -8.98 0.18
C GLU A 354 13.43 -7.55 0.43
N ALA A 355 14.55 -7.40 1.13
CA ALA A 355 15.16 -6.09 1.39
C ALA A 355 15.55 -5.38 0.09
N ALA A 356 16.12 -6.10 -0.89
CA ALA A 356 16.47 -5.54 -2.20
C ALA A 356 15.23 -5.04 -2.97
N LEU A 357 14.12 -5.78 -2.94
CA LEU A 357 12.85 -5.35 -3.54
C LEU A 357 12.32 -4.08 -2.87
N LYS A 358 12.34 -4.02 -1.53
CA LYS A 358 11.93 -2.81 -0.78
C LYS A 358 12.80 -1.60 -1.14
N VAL A 359 14.12 -1.77 -1.16
CA VAL A 359 15.07 -0.72 -1.56
C VAL A 359 14.76 -0.19 -2.96
N ASN A 360 14.57 -1.07 -3.94
CA ASN A 360 14.27 -0.66 -5.32
C ASN A 360 12.90 0.04 -5.43
N MET A 361 11.88 -0.45 -4.73
CA MET A 361 10.57 0.18 -4.67
C MET A 361 10.66 1.59 -4.07
N GLN A 362 11.34 1.76 -2.94
CA GLN A 362 11.51 3.07 -2.30
C GLN A 362 12.34 4.02 -3.17
N LYS A 363 13.40 3.54 -3.84
CA LYS A 363 14.15 4.33 -4.83
C LYS A 363 13.22 4.84 -5.95
N GLY A 364 12.32 4.00 -6.44
CA GLY A 364 11.34 4.38 -7.46
C GLY A 364 10.37 5.46 -6.97
N LEU A 365 9.84 5.32 -5.75
CA LEU A 365 8.97 6.31 -5.13
C LEU A 365 9.69 7.65 -4.90
N ILE A 366 10.93 7.61 -4.41
CA ILE A 366 11.77 8.80 -4.24
C ILE A 366 12.00 9.47 -5.60
N ALA A 367 12.38 8.71 -6.64
CA ALA A 367 12.60 9.24 -7.97
C ALA A 367 11.35 9.94 -8.54
N GLN A 368 10.18 9.31 -8.40
CA GLN A 368 8.89 9.88 -8.81
C GLN A 368 8.52 11.13 -8.03
N ALA A 369 8.73 11.13 -6.71
CA ALA A 369 8.45 12.29 -5.85
C ALA A 369 9.44 13.45 -6.08
N SER A 370 10.66 13.14 -6.54
CA SER A 370 11.71 14.12 -6.88
C SER A 370 11.68 14.62 -8.32
N ASP A 371 10.68 14.21 -9.11
CA ASP A 371 10.58 14.59 -10.53
C ASP A 371 10.53 16.13 -10.68
N PRO A 372 11.42 16.74 -11.49
CA PRO A 372 11.46 18.17 -11.75
C PRO A 372 10.13 18.75 -12.24
N ALA A 373 9.30 17.97 -12.96
CA ALA A 373 7.99 18.42 -13.41
C ALA A 373 7.00 18.58 -12.24
N MET A 374 7.07 17.68 -11.26
CA MET A 374 6.29 17.78 -10.02
C MET A 374 6.82 18.91 -9.14
N ALA A 375 8.14 19.07 -9.04
CA ALA A 375 8.76 20.18 -8.30
C ALA A 375 8.48 21.56 -8.96
N ALA A 376 8.43 21.64 -10.29
CA ALA A 376 8.08 22.85 -11.03
C ALA A 376 6.60 23.24 -10.82
N ALA A 377 5.69 22.26 -10.78
CA ALA A 377 4.28 22.49 -10.43
C ALA A 377 4.08 23.01 -8.99
N MET A 378 5.06 22.79 -8.10
CA MET A 378 5.06 23.27 -6.71
C MET A 378 5.66 24.67 -6.54
N THR A 379 6.56 25.08 -7.42
CA THR A 379 7.31 26.35 -7.32
C THR A 379 6.70 27.47 -8.14
N ASN A 380 5.97 27.14 -9.19
CA ASN A 380 5.33 28.13 -10.03
C ASN A 380 3.97 28.52 -9.42
N ASP A 381 3.90 29.71 -8.82
CA ASP A 381 2.69 30.35 -8.26
C ASP A 381 1.63 30.68 -9.34
N GLN A 382 1.87 30.28 -10.60
CA GLN A 382 0.90 30.35 -11.68
C GLN A 382 -0.17 29.29 -11.46
N GLN A 383 -1.31 29.73 -10.92
CA GLN A 383 -2.53 28.93 -10.87
C GLN A 383 -2.79 28.32 -12.25
N PRO A 384 -2.91 26.99 -12.36
CA PRO A 384 -3.17 26.36 -13.64
C PRO A 384 -4.50 26.88 -14.19
N THR A 385 -4.51 27.28 -15.46
CA THR A 385 -5.72 27.79 -16.11
C THR A 385 -6.78 26.70 -16.12
N LEU A 386 -7.92 26.95 -15.49
CA LEU A 386 -9.01 25.97 -15.45
C LEU A 386 -9.91 26.13 -16.65
N LEU A 387 -10.34 25.00 -17.20
CA LEU A 387 -11.38 24.93 -18.22
C LEU A 387 -12.66 24.42 -17.58
N TYR A 388 -13.70 25.23 -17.66
CA TYR A 388 -15.04 24.88 -17.20
C TYR A 388 -15.87 24.43 -18.40
N SER A 389 -16.54 23.29 -18.28
CA SER A 389 -17.59 22.90 -19.22
C SER A 389 -18.87 22.54 -18.49
N LEU A 390 -20.00 22.98 -19.04
CA LEU A 390 -21.34 22.68 -18.57
C LEU A 390 -21.94 21.64 -19.49
N VAL A 391 -22.35 20.50 -18.92
CA VAL A 391 -23.15 19.52 -19.63
C VAL A 391 -24.61 19.76 -19.29
N ARG A 392 -25.38 20.18 -20.29
CA ARG A 392 -26.80 20.52 -20.16
C ARG A 392 -27.63 19.70 -21.13
N ASN A 393 -28.78 19.23 -20.65
CA ASN A 393 -29.78 18.59 -21.49
C ASN A 393 -30.73 19.65 -22.06
N VAL A 394 -30.68 19.87 -23.37
CA VAL A 394 -31.57 20.78 -24.11
C VAL A 394 -32.36 19.93 -25.10
N ASP A 395 -33.69 19.96 -25.01
CA ASP A 395 -34.61 19.22 -25.88
C ASP A 395 -34.31 17.71 -26.00
N GLY A 396 -33.91 17.07 -24.90
CA GLY A 396 -33.62 15.64 -24.83
C GLY A 396 -32.24 15.24 -25.37
N LYS A 397 -31.40 16.21 -25.79
CA LYS A 397 -30.02 15.98 -26.21
C LYS A 397 -29.05 16.60 -25.21
N THR A 398 -28.07 15.79 -24.81
CA THR A 398 -26.98 16.22 -23.93
C THR A 398 -25.95 16.99 -24.74
N THR A 399 -25.70 18.25 -24.38
CA THR A 399 -24.71 19.12 -25.04
C THR A 399 -23.67 19.60 -24.02
N GLU A 400 -22.41 19.62 -24.42
CA GLU A 400 -21.30 20.14 -23.60
C GLU A 400 -20.94 21.55 -24.11
N ILE A 401 -21.05 22.54 -23.22
CA ILE A 401 -20.90 23.96 -23.53
C ILE A 401 -19.68 24.47 -22.76
N ALA A 402 -18.78 25.20 -23.44
CA ALA A 402 -17.67 25.88 -22.79
C ALA A 402 -18.22 26.97 -21.84
N ALA A 403 -17.81 26.93 -20.58
CA ALA A 403 -18.33 27.77 -19.52
C ALA A 403 -17.26 28.73 -18.99
N LYS A 404 -17.72 29.85 -18.41
CA LYS A 404 -16.91 30.77 -17.60
C LYS A 404 -17.45 30.77 -16.18
N GLU A 405 -16.68 31.34 -15.24
CA GLU A 405 -17.06 31.45 -13.83
C GLU A 405 -18.43 32.13 -13.60
N GLU A 406 -18.76 33.10 -14.45
CA GLU A 406 -20.02 33.86 -14.39
C GLU A 406 -21.19 33.17 -15.10
N THR A 407 -20.95 32.06 -15.80
CA THR A 407 -21.99 31.38 -16.56
C THR A 407 -23.08 30.82 -15.62
N PRO A 408 -24.38 31.08 -15.89
CA PRO A 408 -25.46 30.60 -15.04
C PRO A 408 -25.62 29.08 -15.16
N VAL A 409 -25.71 28.44 -14.01
CA VAL A 409 -25.99 27.01 -13.84
C VAL A 409 -27.49 26.84 -13.77
N LEU A 410 -28.04 25.83 -14.41
CA LEU A 410 -29.46 25.49 -14.34
C LEU A 410 -29.68 24.20 -13.55
N PRO A 411 -30.90 23.96 -13.02
CA PRO A 411 -31.23 22.72 -12.35
C PRO A 411 -31.01 21.51 -13.27
N GLY A 412 -30.25 20.52 -12.80
CA GLY A 412 -29.87 19.32 -13.55
C GLY A 412 -28.59 19.42 -14.39
N ASP A 413 -27.88 20.55 -14.36
CA ASP A 413 -26.58 20.68 -15.05
C ASP A 413 -25.48 19.83 -14.37
N VAL A 414 -24.51 19.39 -15.18
CA VAL A 414 -23.25 18.82 -14.68
C VAL A 414 -22.10 19.75 -15.04
N ILE A 415 -21.41 20.26 -14.02
CA ILE A 415 -20.22 21.10 -14.17
C ILE A 415 -19.00 20.18 -14.18
N LYS A 416 -18.22 20.23 -15.27
CA LYS A 416 -16.93 19.55 -15.41
C LYS A 416 -15.82 20.57 -15.31
N ILE A 417 -14.84 20.26 -14.48
CA ILE A 417 -13.69 21.14 -14.21
C ILE A 417 -12.43 20.37 -14.55
N LYS A 418 -11.64 20.88 -15.49
CA LYS A 418 -10.39 20.27 -15.92
C LYS A 418 -9.25 21.28 -15.84
N LEU A 419 -8.06 20.79 -15.54
CA LEU A 419 -6.83 21.53 -15.72
C LEU A 419 -6.56 21.67 -17.23
N ALA A 420 -6.28 22.89 -17.70
CA ALA A 420 -5.79 23.06 -19.06
C ALA A 420 -4.47 22.27 -19.21
N PRO A 421 -4.30 21.51 -20.31
CA PRO A 421 -3.03 20.87 -20.58
C PRO A 421 -1.95 21.95 -20.66
N LEU A 422 -0.89 21.81 -19.86
CA LEU A 422 0.30 22.62 -19.97
C LEU A 422 0.81 22.45 -21.41
N ALA A 423 0.85 23.53 -22.18
CA ALA A 423 1.43 23.51 -23.51
C ALA A 423 2.88 23.04 -23.36
N SER A 424 3.18 21.86 -23.94
CA SER A 424 4.53 21.39 -24.14
C SER A 424 5.30 22.45 -24.92
N GLN A 425 6.18 23.18 -24.24
CA GLN A 425 7.27 23.92 -24.86
C GLN A 425 8.48 23.03 -25.01
#